data_AF-A0A6I1JS82-F1
#
_entry.id   AF-A0A6I1JS82-F1
#
_cell.length_a   1.000
_cell.length_b   1.000
_cell.length_c   1.000
_cell.angle_alpha   90.00
_cell.angle_beta   90.00
_cell.angle_gamma   90.00
#
_symmetry.space_group_name_H-M   'P 1'
#
loop_
_entity.id
_entity.type
_entity.pdbx_description
1 polymer ?
#
loop_
_entity_poly.entity_id
_entity_poly.type
_entity_poly.pdbx_seq_one_letter_code
_entity_poly.pdbx_strand_id
1 'polypeptide(L)'
;MTALQVSRDPATRAALEKLVVEPLSKDGIDEIRLVTPEGSVSIDKSEADYFRASSNVDDEFASRYRKAFSIVSLSFKRGNKWRLHDGQSVRSVTVLDQEFMDKIDRSEVAFSKGDILICEVSEIASRTADGIRSNLELVKVLEHRPRAAPQTLPF
;
A
#
# COMPACT_ATOMS: atom_id res chain seq x y z
N MET A 1 3.65 -18.19 34.67
CA MET A 1 2.73 -18.45 33.54
C MET A 1 1.43 -17.72 33.78
N THR A 2 1.34 -16.46 33.35
CA THR A 2 0.12 -15.63 33.26
C THR A 2 0.58 -14.27 32.72
N ALA A 3 0.00 -13.61 31.74
CA ALA A 3 -1.31 -13.72 31.13
C ALA A 3 -1.24 -13.30 29.65
N LEU A 4 -1.36 -14.26 28.73
CA LEU A 4 -1.41 -13.99 27.29
C LEU A 4 -2.88 -13.99 26.82
N GLN A 5 -3.66 -13.02 27.29
CA GLN A 5 -4.92 -12.64 26.67
C GLN A 5 -4.85 -11.15 26.34
N VAL A 6 -3.93 -10.79 25.46
CA VAL A 6 -3.91 -9.44 24.89
C VAL A 6 -5.17 -9.29 24.04
N SER A 7 -6.01 -8.33 24.43
CA SER A 7 -7.27 -7.98 23.76
C SER A 7 -7.07 -7.81 22.24
N ARG A 8 -8.06 -8.26 21.45
CA ARG A 8 -8.10 -8.04 19.99
C ARG A 8 -8.61 -6.65 19.60
N ASP A 9 -9.04 -5.85 20.58
CA ASP A 9 -9.51 -4.50 20.34
C ASP A 9 -8.37 -3.59 19.85
N PRO A 10 -8.48 -2.95 18.67
CA PRO A 10 -7.41 -2.12 18.10
C PRO A 10 -7.03 -0.92 18.97
N ALA A 11 -7.99 -0.30 19.66
CA ALA A 11 -7.72 0.85 20.53
C ALA A 11 -6.90 0.42 21.76
N THR A 12 -7.25 -0.74 22.34
CA THR A 12 -6.51 -1.35 23.45
C THR A 12 -5.09 -1.74 23.03
N ARG A 13 -4.91 -2.33 21.83
CA ARG A 13 -3.57 -2.68 21.32
C ARG A 13 -2.69 -1.45 21.08
N ALA A 14 -3.25 -0.39 20.49
CA ALA A 14 -2.51 0.85 20.26
C ALA A 14 -2.12 1.53 21.57
N ALA A 15 -2.97 1.48 22.60
CA ALA A 15 -2.65 2.00 23.92
C ALA A 15 -1.54 1.20 24.60
N LEU A 16 -1.57 -0.14 24.49
CA LEU A 16 -0.54 -1.02 25.04
C LEU A 16 0.81 -0.84 24.35
N GLU A 17 0.83 -0.65 23.02
CA GLU A 17 2.08 -0.37 22.30
C GLU A 17 2.75 0.92 22.79
N LYS A 18 1.98 2.00 22.95
CA LYS A 18 2.48 3.26 23.52
C LYS A 18 2.97 3.12 24.96
N LEU A 19 2.26 2.34 25.76
CA LEU A 19 2.57 2.17 27.18
C LEU A 19 3.80 1.28 27.42
N VAL A 20 3.99 0.25 26.58
CA VAL A 20 4.97 -0.82 26.82
C VAL A 20 6.13 -0.77 25.82
N VAL A 21 5.83 -0.70 24.52
CA VAL A 21 6.83 -0.85 23.45
C VAL A 21 7.64 0.42 23.27
N GLU A 22 7.00 1.59 23.24
CA GLU A 22 7.71 2.86 23.04
C GLU A 22 8.77 3.15 24.11
N PRO A 23 8.53 2.93 25.42
CA PRO A 23 9.55 3.16 26.44
C PRO A 23 10.64 2.06 26.43
N LEU A 24 10.28 0.78 26.30
CA LEU A 24 11.28 -0.32 26.26
C LEU A 24 12.17 -0.31 25.00
N SER A 25 11.72 0.35 23.93
CA SER A 25 12.51 0.57 22.72
C SER A 25 13.61 1.62 22.90
N LYS A 26 13.57 2.43 23.96
CA LYS A 26 14.60 3.43 24.25
C LYS A 26 15.78 2.77 24.94
N ASP A 27 16.99 3.25 24.63
CA ASP A 27 18.19 2.80 25.32
C ASP A 27 18.16 3.26 26.78
N GLY A 28 18.45 2.34 27.70
CA GLY A 28 18.46 2.57 29.15
C GLY A 28 17.16 2.23 29.88
N ILE A 29 16.14 1.68 29.21
CA ILE A 29 14.92 1.16 29.83
C ILE A 29 14.80 -0.34 29.54
N ASP A 30 14.90 -1.15 30.59
CA ASP A 30 14.92 -2.62 30.48
C ASP A 30 13.67 -3.31 31.04
N GLU A 31 12.92 -2.64 31.93
CA GLU A 31 11.69 -3.15 32.55
C GLU A 31 10.66 -2.02 32.73
N ILE A 32 9.39 -2.33 32.50
CA ILE A 32 8.24 -1.52 32.90
C ILE A 32 7.42 -2.29 33.93
N ARG A 33 7.05 -1.62 35.03
CA ARG A 33 6.21 -2.18 36.07
C ARG A 33 4.92 -1.40 36.24
N LEU A 34 3.79 -2.09 36.12
CA LEU A 34 2.46 -1.59 36.40
C LEU A 34 2.04 -2.05 37.79
N VAL A 35 1.65 -1.11 38.66
CA VAL A 35 1.24 -1.37 40.04
C VAL A 35 -0.21 -0.95 40.21
N THR A 36 -1.06 -1.88 40.65
CA THR A 36 -2.45 -1.63 41.04
C THR A 36 -2.64 -2.01 42.52
N PRO A 37 -3.75 -1.61 43.15
CA PRO A 37 -4.06 -2.03 44.53
C PRO A 37 -4.14 -3.55 44.69
N GLU A 38 -4.45 -4.30 43.63
CA GLU A 38 -4.58 -5.76 43.65
C GLU A 38 -3.27 -6.51 43.35
N GLY A 39 -2.22 -5.82 42.90
CA GLY A 39 -0.93 -6.45 42.60
C GLY A 39 -0.03 -5.65 41.65
N SER A 40 1.08 -6.27 41.25
CA SER A 40 2.00 -5.68 40.27
C SER A 40 2.32 -6.63 39.14
N VAL A 41 2.41 -6.09 37.92
CA VAL A 41 2.86 -6.79 36.71
C VAL A 41 4.12 -6.11 36.22
N SER A 42 5.15 -6.89 35.91
CA SER A 42 6.40 -6.40 35.31
C SER A 42 6.53 -6.98 33.91
N ILE A 43 6.97 -6.15 32.96
CA ILE A 43 7.17 -6.51 31.57
C ILE A 43 8.60 -6.12 31.22
N ASP A 44 9.39 -7.11 30.81
CA ASP A 44 10.77 -6.88 30.39
C ASP A 44 10.87 -6.57 28.89
N LYS A 45 12.05 -6.10 28.47
CA LYS A 45 12.33 -5.77 27.08
C LYS A 45 12.18 -6.95 26.10
N SER A 46 12.38 -8.18 26.56
CA SER A 46 12.18 -9.38 25.73
C SER A 46 10.70 -9.69 25.49
N GLU A 47 9.83 -9.24 26.39
CA GLU A 47 8.38 -9.36 26.26
C GLU A 47 7.74 -8.20 25.47
N ALA A 48 8.46 -7.11 25.22
CA ALA A 48 7.95 -5.92 24.55
C ALA A 48 7.30 -6.23 23.18
N ASP A 49 7.89 -7.13 22.40
CA ASP A 49 7.39 -7.51 21.08
C ASP A 49 5.97 -8.11 21.12
N TYR A 50 5.55 -8.73 22.24
CA TYR A 50 4.19 -9.26 22.39
C TYR A 50 3.11 -8.17 22.48
N PHE A 51 3.52 -6.94 22.85
CA PHE A 51 2.64 -5.79 23.01
C PHE A 51 2.64 -4.85 21.81
N ARG A 52 3.47 -5.10 20.79
CA ARG A 52 3.44 -4.34 19.54
C ARG A 52 2.07 -4.51 18.91
N ALA A 53 1.36 -3.43 18.60
CA ALA A 53 0.12 -3.60 17.85
C ALA A 53 0.53 -4.25 16.53
N SER A 54 -0.13 -5.36 16.17
CA SER A 54 -0.10 -5.78 14.79
C SER A 54 -0.62 -4.59 14.01
N SER A 55 0.25 -3.93 13.23
CA SER A 55 -0.22 -3.22 12.04
C SER A 55 -1.23 -4.14 11.39
N ASN A 56 -2.37 -3.62 10.92
CA ASN A 56 -3.49 -4.41 10.36
C ASN A 56 -3.12 -5.17 9.06
N VAL A 57 -1.91 -5.72 8.98
CA VAL A 57 -1.35 -6.58 7.94
C VAL A 57 -2.19 -7.84 7.77
N ASP A 58 -2.85 -8.31 8.83
CA ASP A 58 -3.79 -9.45 8.73
C ASP A 58 -5.03 -9.14 7.87
N ASP A 59 -5.28 -7.86 7.54
CA ASP A 59 -6.41 -7.40 6.72
C ASP A 59 -5.98 -6.76 5.39
N GLU A 60 -4.69 -6.83 5.06
CA GLU A 60 -4.15 -6.41 3.77
C GLU A 60 -3.93 -7.60 2.82
N PHE A 61 -4.55 -7.54 1.66
CA PHE A 61 -4.44 -8.52 0.59
C PHE A 61 -3.67 -7.89 -0.56
N ALA A 62 -2.42 -8.29 -0.72
CA ALA A 62 -1.59 -7.87 -1.85
C ALA A 62 -1.71 -8.87 -3.01
N SER A 63 -1.96 -8.36 -4.20
CA SER A 63 -1.96 -9.15 -5.44
C SER A 63 -1.14 -8.45 -6.51
N ARG A 64 -0.46 -9.25 -7.35
CA ARG A 64 0.34 -8.74 -8.46
C ARG A 64 -0.11 -9.42 -9.74
N TYR A 65 -0.44 -8.62 -10.75
CA TYR A 65 -0.96 -9.14 -12.01
C TYR A 65 -0.64 -8.22 -13.19
N ARG A 66 -0.76 -8.76 -14.40
CA ARG A 66 -0.66 -7.98 -15.64
C ARG A 66 -2.03 -7.45 -16.02
N LYS A 67 -2.12 -6.18 -16.40
CA LYS A 67 -3.37 -5.57 -16.87
C LYS A 67 -3.12 -4.56 -17.98
N ALA A 68 -4.05 -4.52 -18.93
CA ALA A 68 -4.07 -3.51 -19.99
C ALA A 68 -4.90 -2.31 -19.54
N PHE A 69 -4.40 -1.11 -19.83
CA PHE A 69 -5.08 0.15 -19.56
C PHE A 69 -5.09 1.05 -20.79
N SER A 70 -6.17 1.80 -20.97
CA SER A 70 -6.15 2.98 -21.82
C SER A 70 -5.95 4.25 -21.00
N ILE A 71 -5.29 5.23 -21.59
CA ILE A 71 -4.92 6.48 -20.90
C ILE A 71 -6.11 7.44 -20.91
N VAL A 72 -6.56 7.86 -19.71
CA VAL A 72 -7.58 8.89 -19.56
C VAL A 72 -6.95 10.24 -19.24
N SER A 73 -6.06 10.27 -18.25
CA SER A 73 -5.28 11.47 -17.88
C SER A 73 -4.01 11.06 -17.15
N LEU A 74 -2.89 11.64 -17.56
CA LEU A 74 -1.58 11.41 -16.94
C LEU A 74 -1.20 12.60 -16.08
N SER A 75 -0.49 12.34 -14.99
CA SER A 75 0.14 13.38 -14.18
C SER A 75 1.63 13.12 -14.11
N PHE A 76 2.43 14.03 -14.66
CA PHE A 76 3.89 13.93 -14.65
C PHE A 76 4.51 14.43 -13.33
N LYS A 77 3.69 14.96 -12.41
CA LYS A 77 4.16 15.35 -11.08
C LYS A 77 4.33 14.11 -10.20
N ARG A 78 5.51 13.98 -9.60
CA ARG A 78 5.81 12.88 -8.67
C ARG A 78 4.80 12.84 -7.51
N GLY A 79 4.31 11.64 -7.19
CA GLY A 79 3.31 11.41 -6.15
C GLY A 79 1.85 11.62 -6.59
N ASN A 80 1.61 12.18 -7.77
CA ASN A 80 0.26 12.24 -8.33
C ASN A 80 -0.15 10.91 -8.97
N LYS A 81 -1.45 10.62 -8.92
CA LYS A 81 -2.02 9.42 -9.52
C LYS A 81 -2.37 9.64 -10.98
N TRP A 82 -2.13 8.62 -11.80
CA TRP A 82 -2.62 8.55 -13.17
C TRP A 82 -4.05 8.08 -13.19
N ARG A 83 -4.86 8.60 -14.10
CA ARG A 83 -6.19 8.09 -14.38
C ARG A 83 -6.14 7.19 -15.60
N LEU A 84 -6.37 5.91 -15.37
CA LEU A 84 -6.30 4.86 -16.38
C LEU A 84 -7.64 4.14 -16.45
N HIS A 85 -8.08 3.75 -17.64
CA HIS A 85 -9.31 2.97 -17.81
C HIS A 85 -8.95 1.50 -18.01
N ASP A 86 -9.54 0.62 -17.21
CA ASP A 86 -9.17 -0.79 -17.12
C ASP A 86 -10.09 -1.73 -17.92
N GLY A 87 -10.97 -1.14 -18.73
CA GLY A 87 -12.01 -1.82 -19.50
C GLY A 87 -13.38 -1.79 -18.84
N GLN A 88 -13.43 -1.62 -17.51
CA GLN A 88 -14.68 -1.55 -16.75
C GLN A 88 -14.90 -0.16 -16.14
N SER A 89 -13.84 0.45 -15.63
CA SER A 89 -13.92 1.74 -14.96
C SER A 89 -12.61 2.50 -14.99
N VAL A 90 -12.67 3.79 -14.64
CA VAL A 90 -11.47 4.61 -14.45
C VAL A 90 -10.88 4.35 -13.07
N ARG A 91 -9.61 3.96 -13.04
CA ARG A 91 -8.80 3.71 -11.85
C ARG A 91 -7.80 4.86 -11.65
N SER A 92 -7.63 5.27 -10.39
CA SER A 92 -6.55 6.17 -9.99
C SER A 92 -5.38 5.33 -9.52
N VAL A 93 -4.28 5.35 -10.26
CA VAL A 93 -3.14 4.45 -10.09
C VAL A 93 -1.91 5.25 -9.72
N THR A 94 -1.20 4.83 -8.68
CA THR A 94 0.11 5.40 -8.32
C THR A 94 1.18 4.78 -9.22
N VAL A 95 2.04 5.57 -9.85
CA VAL A 95 3.10 5.05 -10.72
C VAL A 95 4.41 4.96 -9.92
N LEU A 96 4.96 3.75 -9.85
CA LEU A 96 6.23 3.46 -9.18
C LEU A 96 7.38 3.19 -10.18
N ASP A 97 7.06 3.07 -11.48
CA ASP A 97 8.03 2.83 -12.54
C ASP A 97 8.85 4.09 -12.87
N GLN A 98 9.87 4.35 -12.06
CA GLN A 98 10.71 5.53 -12.23
C GLN A 98 11.49 5.49 -13.55
N GLU A 99 11.93 4.31 -14.00
CA GLU A 99 12.66 4.18 -15.28
C GLU A 99 11.78 4.64 -16.45
N PHE A 100 10.51 4.26 -16.45
CA PHE A 100 9.57 4.68 -17.48
C PHE A 100 9.25 6.17 -17.38
N MET A 101 9.08 6.71 -16.17
CA MET A 101 8.91 8.16 -15.97
C MET A 101 10.10 8.95 -16.53
N ASP A 102 11.32 8.50 -16.29
CA ASP A 102 12.53 9.16 -16.79
C ASP A 102 12.59 9.12 -18.33
N LYS A 103 12.12 8.05 -18.98
CA LYS A 103 12.02 7.97 -20.44
C LYS A 103 11.00 8.98 -21.00
N ILE A 104 9.89 9.20 -20.31
CA ILE A 104 8.91 10.23 -20.67
C ILE A 104 9.54 11.62 -20.54
N ASP A 105 10.24 11.89 -19.43
CA ASP A 105 10.90 13.17 -19.19
C ASP A 105 11.98 13.47 -20.23
N ARG A 106 12.67 12.44 -20.73
CA ARG A 106 13.62 12.55 -21.85
C ARG A 106 12.96 12.55 -23.24
N SER A 107 11.63 12.55 -23.32
CA SER A 107 10.86 12.51 -24.57
C SER A 107 11.15 11.27 -25.45
N GLU A 108 11.62 10.17 -24.86
CA GLU A 108 11.83 8.90 -25.57
C GLU A 108 10.52 8.13 -25.80
N VAL A 109 9.49 8.44 -24.99
CA VAL A 109 8.16 7.85 -25.07
C VAL A 109 7.13 8.98 -25.11
N ALA A 110 6.21 8.92 -26.07
CA ALA A 110 5.12 9.88 -26.21
C ALA A 110 3.77 9.16 -26.20
N PHE A 111 2.76 9.77 -25.58
CA PHE A 111 1.41 9.21 -25.50
C PHE A 111 0.43 9.95 -26.40
N SER A 112 -0.46 9.18 -27.02
CA SER A 112 -1.61 9.66 -27.77
C SER A 112 -2.92 9.16 -27.17
N LYS A 113 -4.02 9.87 -27.45
CA LYS A 113 -5.35 9.43 -27.07
C LYS A 113 -5.66 8.09 -27.74
N GLY A 114 -6.01 7.10 -26.93
CA GLY A 114 -6.33 5.75 -27.39
C GLY A 114 -5.15 4.77 -27.38
N ASP A 115 -3.99 5.20 -26.91
CA ASP A 115 -2.88 4.29 -26.62
C ASP A 115 -3.24 3.32 -25.50
N ILE A 116 -2.65 2.14 -25.58
CA ILE A 116 -2.81 1.08 -24.59
C ILE A 116 -1.46 0.83 -23.91
N LEU A 117 -1.50 0.72 -22.58
CA LEU A 117 -0.38 0.30 -21.76
C LEU A 117 -0.64 -1.10 -21.22
N ILE A 118 0.30 -2.02 -21.40
CA ILE A 118 0.31 -3.28 -20.67
C ILE A 118 1.25 -3.10 -19.50
N CYS A 119 0.69 -3.20 -18.31
CA CYS A 119 1.41 -2.91 -17.08
C CYS A 119 1.41 -4.11 -16.15
N GLU A 120 2.45 -4.17 -15.34
CA GLU A 120 2.45 -4.94 -14.10
C GLU A 120 1.93 -4.06 -12.96
N VAL A 121 0.92 -4.55 -12.27
CA VAL A 121 0.19 -3.83 -11.23
C VAL A 121 0.31 -4.59 -9.91
N SER A 122 0.55 -3.84 -8.84
CA SER A 122 0.37 -4.28 -7.46
C SER A 122 -0.94 -3.68 -6.95
N GLU A 123 -1.86 -4.52 -6.49
CA GLU A 123 -3.09 -4.09 -5.84
C GLU A 123 -3.03 -4.50 -4.37
N ILE A 124 -3.15 -3.51 -3.48
CA ILE A 124 -3.18 -3.70 -2.03
C ILE A 124 -4.58 -3.37 -1.57
N ALA A 125 -5.34 -4.39 -1.18
CA ALA A 125 -6.69 -4.26 -0.66
C ALA A 125 -6.67 -4.38 0.86
N SER A 126 -7.10 -3.34 1.58
CA SER A 126 -7.19 -3.32 3.03
C SER A 126 -8.65 -3.39 3.46
N ARG A 127 -8.99 -4.25 4.44
CA ARG A 127 -10.31 -4.19 5.10
C ARG A 127 -10.32 -3.02 6.09
N THR A 128 -11.27 -2.12 5.91
CA THR A 128 -11.53 -0.98 6.79
C THR A 128 -12.90 -1.13 7.47
N ALA A 129 -13.18 -0.31 8.48
CA ALA A 129 -14.49 -0.29 9.13
C ALA A 129 -15.66 -0.04 8.16
N ASP A 130 -15.41 0.70 7.07
CA ASP A 130 -16.40 1.07 6.06
C ASP A 130 -16.42 0.13 4.83
N GLY A 131 -15.63 -0.96 4.85
CA GLY A 131 -15.54 -1.94 3.77
C GLY A 131 -14.11 -2.12 3.21
N ILE A 132 -14.00 -2.73 2.04
CA ILE A 132 -12.70 -3.01 1.40
C ILE A 132 -12.26 -1.79 0.60
N ARG A 133 -11.04 -1.32 0.88
CA ARG A 133 -10.38 -0.25 0.11
C ARG A 133 -9.19 -0.83 -0.65
N SER A 134 -9.20 -0.69 -1.98
CA SER A 134 -8.06 -1.08 -2.83
C SER A 134 -7.22 0.14 -3.23
N ASN A 135 -5.90 -0.01 -3.13
CA ASN A 135 -4.92 0.88 -3.72
C ASN A 135 -4.23 0.16 -4.88
N LEU A 136 -4.08 0.87 -6.01
CA LEU A 136 -3.45 0.35 -7.22
C LEU A 136 -2.13 1.06 -7.47
N GLU A 137 -1.10 0.27 -7.69
CA GLU A 137 0.26 0.72 -7.98
C GLU A 137 0.73 0.11 -9.30
N LEU A 138 1.07 0.96 -10.27
CA LEU A 138 1.72 0.57 -11.50
C LEU A 138 3.21 0.39 -11.20
N VAL A 139 3.61 -0.87 -11.09
CA VAL A 139 4.99 -1.25 -10.74
C VAL A 139 5.90 -1.13 -11.96
N LYS A 140 5.40 -1.56 -13.13
CA LYS A 140 6.17 -1.51 -14.38
C LYS A 140 5.28 -1.39 -15.62
N VAL A 141 5.69 -0.57 -16.59
CA VAL A 141 5.13 -0.60 -17.94
C VAL A 141 5.89 -1.65 -18.74
N LEU A 142 5.20 -2.72 -19.14
CA LEU A 142 5.77 -3.82 -19.90
C LEU A 142 5.72 -3.54 -21.41
N GLU A 143 4.65 -2.90 -21.88
CA GLU A 143 4.45 -2.59 -23.29
C GLU A 143 3.62 -1.31 -23.45
N HIS A 144 3.99 -0.46 -24.41
CA HIS A 144 3.18 0.66 -24.87
C HIS A 144 2.79 0.42 -26.33
N ARG A 145 1.48 0.36 -26.58
CA ARG A 145 0.89 0.16 -27.90
C ARG A 145 0.25 1.47 -28.35
N PRO A 146 0.84 2.18 -29.32
CA PRO A 146 0.20 3.32 -29.95
C PRO A 146 -1.13 2.90 -30.58
N ARG A 147 -2.11 3.80 -30.58
CA ARG A 147 -3.36 3.56 -31.31
C ARG A 147 -3.06 3.21 -32.77
N ALA A 148 -3.57 2.07 -33.24
CA ALA A 148 -3.50 1.72 -34.65
C ALA A 148 -4.16 2.83 -35.49
N ALA A 149 -3.48 3.27 -36.56
CA ALA A 149 -4.07 4.21 -37.51
C ALA A 149 -5.39 3.63 -38.05
N PRO A 150 -6.41 4.47 -38.31
CA PRO A 150 -7.63 4.00 -38.97
C PRO A 150 -7.25 3.28 -40.26
N GLN A 151 -7.59 2.00 -40.38
CA GLN A 151 -7.43 1.30 -41.65
C GLN A 151 -8.45 1.91 -42.62
N THR A 152 -7.95 2.59 -43.64
CA THR A 152 -8.77 3.01 -44.78
C THR A 152 -9.16 1.74 -45.53
N LEU A 153 -10.40 1.28 -45.35
CA LEU A 153 -10.96 0.24 -46.19
C LEU A 153 -11.23 0.84 -47.57
N PRO A 154 -10.69 0.29 -48.67
CA PRO A 154 -11.14 0.67 -50.01
C PRO A 154 -12.61 0.25 -50.16
N PHE A 155 -13.45 1.19 -50.55
CA PHE A 155 -14.83 0.93 -50.99
C PHE A 155 -14.85 0.37 -52.40
#